data_AF-A0A353WRH2-F1
#
_entry.id   AF-A0A353WRH2-F1
#
_cell.length_a   1.000
_cell.length_b   1.000
_cell.length_c   1.000
_cell.angle_alpha   90.00
_cell.angle_beta   90.00
_cell.angle_gamma   90.00
#
_symmetry.space_group_name_H-M   'P 1'
#
loop_
_entity.id
_entity.type
_entity.pdbx_description
1 polymer ?
#
loop_
_entity_poly.entity_id
_entity_poly.type
_entity_poly.pdbx_seq_one_letter_code
_entity_poly.pdbx_strand_id
1 'polypeptide(L)'
;MKKIVVLALALVGMSAYAQPKGSISGDMLREIESSYKGTPADKAIRNALNTTSIAVLAENAENAAMIDTNFSDRVKTVGITDQKSSGRCWLFTGLNVLRAAAIDKYNLGD
;
A
#
# COMPACT_ATOMS: atom_id res chain seq x y z
N MET A 1 -57.29 -0.65 -14.74
CA MET A 1 -56.14 -1.48 -15.16
C MET A 1 -55.09 -0.69 -15.94
N LYS A 2 -55.40 -0.06 -17.09
CA LYS A 2 -54.42 0.76 -17.86
C LYS A 2 -53.69 1.84 -17.04
N LYS A 3 -54.40 2.59 -16.18
CA LYS A 3 -53.79 3.65 -15.33
C LYS A 3 -52.81 3.12 -14.27
N ILE A 4 -53.04 1.90 -13.77
CA ILE A 4 -52.16 1.25 -12.78
C ILE A 4 -50.89 0.74 -13.48
N VAL A 5 -51.01 0.21 -14.69
CA VAL A 5 -49.87 -0.23 -15.51
C VAL A 5 -48.98 0.96 -15.89
N VAL A 6 -49.57 2.09 -16.29
CA VAL A 6 -48.81 3.32 -16.62
C VAL A 6 -48.09 3.89 -15.40
N LEU A 7 -48.72 3.87 -14.22
CA LEU A 7 -48.10 4.35 -12.97
C LEU A 7 -46.95 3.44 -12.52
N ALA A 8 -47.09 2.12 -12.67
CA ALA A 8 -46.05 1.15 -12.37
C ALA A 8 -44.83 1.28 -13.31
N LEU A 9 -45.05 1.52 -14.61
CA LEU A 9 -43.97 1.79 -15.57
C LEU A 9 -43.24 3.11 -15.28
N ALA A 10 -43.94 4.14 -14.82
CA ALA A 10 -43.32 5.41 -14.43
C ALA A 10 -42.43 5.28 -13.17
N LEU A 11 -42.84 4.45 -12.20
CA LEU A 11 -42.08 4.20 -10.97
C LEU A 11 -40.81 3.36 -11.22
N VAL A 12 -40.83 2.41 -12.17
CA VAL A 12 -39.63 1.65 -12.58
C VAL A 12 -38.63 2.52 -13.34
N GLY A 13 -39.12 3.52 -14.11
CA GLY A 13 -38.26 4.47 -14.81
C GLY A 13 -37.49 5.41 -13.88
N MET A 14 -38.05 5.78 -12.72
CA MET A 14 -37.38 6.67 -11.76
C MET A 14 -36.17 6.04 -11.07
N SER A 15 -36.16 4.72 -10.86
CA SER A 15 -35.01 4.00 -10.29
C SER A 15 -33.80 3.95 -11.23
N ALA A 16 -34.02 4.09 -12.54
CA ALA A 16 -32.95 4.06 -13.55
C ALA A 16 -32.13 5.36 -13.62
N TYR A 17 -32.67 6.48 -13.13
CA TYR A 17 -32.01 7.79 -13.14
C TYR A 17 -31.40 8.18 -11.79
N ALA A 18 -31.48 7.32 -10.77
CA ALA A 18 -30.85 7.54 -9.47
C ALA A 18 -29.37 7.13 -9.49
N GLN A 19 -28.56 7.69 -10.41
CA GLN A 19 -27.11 7.65 -10.26
C GLN A 19 -26.71 8.75 -9.27
N PRO A 20 -26.19 8.41 -8.08
CA PRO A 20 -25.85 9.40 -7.08
C PRO A 20 -24.78 10.34 -7.64
N LYS A 21 -24.94 11.65 -7.40
CA LYS A 21 -23.97 12.67 -7.81
C LYS A 21 -22.59 12.29 -7.22
N GLY A 22 -21.64 11.92 -8.10
CA GLY A 22 -20.33 11.38 -7.71
C GLY A 22 -20.09 9.90 -8.05
N SER A 23 -21.04 9.21 -8.67
CA SER A 23 -20.78 7.87 -9.23
C SER A 23 -19.83 7.93 -10.44
N ILE A 24 -19.05 6.87 -10.62
CA ILE A 24 -18.23 6.68 -11.84
C ILE A 24 -19.19 6.45 -13.01
N SER A 25 -19.20 7.38 -13.96
CA SER A 25 -20.03 7.28 -15.16
C SER A 25 -19.29 6.54 -16.29
N GLY A 26 -20.04 6.03 -17.26
CA GLY A 26 -19.44 5.45 -18.47
C GLY A 26 -18.59 6.46 -19.24
N ASP A 27 -18.98 7.74 -19.24
CA ASP A 27 -18.22 8.82 -19.89
C ASP A 27 -16.87 9.04 -19.21
N MET A 28 -16.84 9.01 -17.88
CA MET A 28 -15.61 9.10 -17.09
C MET A 28 -14.67 7.92 -17.36
N LEU A 29 -15.21 6.69 -17.45
CA LEU A 29 -14.39 5.52 -17.80
C LEU A 29 -13.77 5.65 -19.19
N ARG A 30 -14.55 6.09 -20.19
CA ARG A 30 -14.03 6.33 -21.54
C ARG A 30 -12.93 7.39 -21.56
N GLU A 31 -13.07 8.45 -20.76
CA GLU A 31 -12.04 9.48 -20.60
C GLU A 31 -10.74 8.89 -19.99
N ILE A 32 -10.86 8.13 -18.90
CA ILE A 32 -9.71 7.45 -18.27
C ILE A 32 -9.04 6.49 -19.25
N GLU A 33 -9.81 5.66 -19.95
CA GLU A 33 -9.30 4.71 -20.95
C GLU A 33 -8.60 5.44 -22.11
N SER A 34 -9.13 6.58 -22.55
CA SER A 34 -8.54 7.35 -23.66
C SER A 34 -7.14 7.88 -23.35
N SER A 35 -6.79 8.04 -22.07
CA SER A 35 -5.44 8.44 -21.65
C SER A 35 -4.39 7.34 -21.86
N TYR A 36 -4.82 6.07 -21.92
CA TYR A 36 -3.94 4.94 -22.11
C TYR A 36 -3.61 4.74 -23.59
N LYS A 37 -2.35 4.99 -23.96
CA LYS A 37 -1.89 4.93 -25.36
C LYS A 37 -1.68 3.51 -25.88
N GLY A 38 -1.49 2.53 -24.99
CA GLY A 38 -1.29 1.14 -25.37
C GLY A 38 -0.02 0.87 -26.16
N THR A 39 1.03 1.65 -25.91
CA THR A 39 2.35 1.43 -26.55
C THR A 39 2.96 0.09 -26.12
N PRO A 40 3.99 -0.43 -26.82
CA PRO A 40 4.70 -1.62 -26.38
C PRO A 40 5.28 -1.49 -24.95
N ALA A 41 5.74 -0.28 -24.58
CA ALA A 41 6.22 0.01 -23.23
C ALA A 41 5.08 -0.08 -22.20
N ASP A 42 3.93 0.53 -22.49
CA ASP A 42 2.74 0.46 -21.62
C ASP A 42 2.29 -0.99 -21.40
N LYS A 43 2.30 -1.80 -22.48
CA LYS A 43 1.95 -3.22 -22.42
C LYS A 43 2.96 -4.02 -21.58
N ALA A 44 4.26 -3.73 -21.70
CA ALA A 44 5.28 -4.36 -20.89
C ALA A 44 5.10 -4.04 -19.40
N ILE A 45 4.88 -2.76 -19.06
CA ILE A 45 4.63 -2.32 -17.68
C ILE A 45 3.35 -2.97 -17.13
N ARG A 46 2.25 -2.97 -17.90
CA ARG A 46 1.00 -3.61 -17.49
C ARG A 46 1.16 -5.11 -17.25
N ASN A 47 1.90 -5.81 -18.11
CA ASN A 47 2.16 -7.24 -17.92
C ASN A 47 3.00 -7.50 -16.66
N ALA A 48 4.00 -6.67 -16.38
CA ALA A 48 4.80 -6.76 -15.16
C ALA A 48 3.95 -6.54 -13.91
N LEU A 49 3.10 -5.50 -13.91
CA LEU A 49 2.18 -5.18 -12.79
C LEU A 49 1.18 -6.31 -12.51
N ASN A 50 0.77 -7.07 -13.53
CA ASN A 50 -0.17 -8.18 -13.36
C ASN A 50 0.44 -9.42 -12.69
N THR A 51 1.77 -9.58 -12.74
CA THR A 51 2.46 -10.81 -12.31
C THR A 51 3.43 -10.60 -11.16
N THR A 52 3.85 -9.36 -10.91
CA THR A 52 4.90 -9.01 -9.94
C THR A 52 4.39 -7.95 -8.98
N SER A 53 4.82 -8.01 -7.71
CA SER A 53 4.42 -7.02 -6.71
C SER A 53 4.96 -5.64 -7.08
N ILE A 54 4.17 -4.60 -6.82
CA ILE A 54 4.59 -3.22 -7.11
C ILE A 54 5.84 -2.82 -6.34
N ALA A 55 6.05 -3.36 -5.14
CA ALA A 55 7.24 -3.09 -4.33
C ALA A 55 8.54 -3.53 -5.03
N VAL A 56 8.53 -4.67 -5.71
CA VAL A 56 9.66 -5.17 -6.49
C VAL A 56 9.87 -4.33 -7.74
N LEU A 57 8.79 -3.98 -8.45
CA LEU A 57 8.88 -3.19 -9.69
C LEU A 57 9.31 -1.74 -9.45
N ALA A 58 9.00 -1.19 -8.27
CA ALA A 58 9.36 0.17 -7.87
C ALA A 58 10.77 0.27 -7.26
N GLU A 59 11.47 -0.85 -7.09
CA GLU A 59 12.84 -0.84 -6.58
C GLU A 59 13.78 -0.14 -7.57
N ASN A 60 14.56 0.82 -7.07
CA ASN A 60 15.58 1.50 -7.86
C ASN A 60 16.96 0.90 -7.54
N ALA A 61 17.47 0.07 -8.46
CA ALA A 61 18.76 -0.58 -8.32
C ALA A 61 19.95 0.39 -8.24
N GLU A 62 19.86 1.59 -8.81
CA GLU A 62 20.91 2.61 -8.73
C GLU A 62 21.00 3.19 -7.30
N ASN A 63 19.86 3.30 -6.61
CA ASN A 63 19.81 3.80 -5.23
C ASN A 63 20.26 2.76 -4.20
N ALA A 64 20.23 1.47 -4.52
CA ALA A 64 20.64 0.41 -3.60
C ALA A 64 22.10 0.58 -3.15
N ALA A 65 22.97 1.10 -4.03
CA ALA A 65 24.37 1.39 -3.72
C ALA A 65 24.57 2.57 -2.77
N MET A 66 23.55 3.41 -2.52
CA MET A 66 23.68 4.59 -1.66
C MET A 66 23.49 4.31 -0.16
N ILE A 67 23.11 3.08 0.21
CA ILE A 67 22.86 2.74 1.63
C ILE A 67 24.17 2.24 2.25
N ASP A 68 24.95 3.17 2.83
CA ASP A 68 26.08 2.83 3.69
C ASP A 68 25.58 2.50 5.11
N THR A 69 26.02 1.37 5.64
CA THR A 69 25.69 0.90 7.00
C THR A 69 26.84 1.11 7.98
N ASN A 70 27.90 1.81 7.56
CA ASN A 70 29.01 2.22 8.40
C ASN A 70 28.68 3.52 9.14
N PHE A 71 28.84 3.50 10.45
CA PHE A 71 28.58 4.64 11.32
C PHE A 71 29.78 4.84 12.24
N SER A 72 30.25 6.08 12.38
CA SER A 72 31.36 6.44 13.29
C SER A 72 31.05 6.14 14.75
N ASP A 73 29.80 6.40 15.14
CA ASP A 73 29.33 6.30 16.50
C ASP A 73 28.21 5.26 16.56
N ARG A 74 28.44 4.18 17.33
CA ARG A 74 27.49 3.08 17.46
C ARG A 74 27.27 2.76 18.93
N VAL A 75 26.00 2.54 19.28
CA VAL A 75 25.63 2.04 20.61
C VAL A 75 25.95 0.55 20.67
N LYS A 76 26.67 0.12 21.71
CA LYS A 76 26.90 -1.31 21.96
C LYS A 76 25.56 -1.98 22.26
N THR A 77 25.20 -2.94 21.41
CA THR A 77 23.98 -3.75 21.57
C THR A 77 24.31 -5.21 21.30
N VAL A 78 23.56 -6.12 21.92
CA VAL A 78 23.80 -7.57 21.81
C VAL A 78 22.50 -8.27 21.44
N GLY A 79 22.56 -9.09 20.39
CA GLY A 79 21.44 -9.88 19.88
C GLY A 79 20.30 -9.05 19.25
N ILE A 80 19.49 -9.71 18.42
CA ILE A 80 18.32 -9.12 17.75
C ILE A 80 17.05 -9.66 18.41
N THR A 81 16.12 -8.77 18.77
CA THR A 81 14.82 -9.15 19.34
C THR A 81 13.77 -9.31 18.25
N ASP A 82 12.88 -10.30 18.39
CA ASP A 82 11.77 -10.55 17.45
C ASP A 82 10.41 -10.48 18.16
N GLN A 83 9.54 -9.57 17.71
CA GLN A 83 8.19 -9.40 18.26
C GLN A 83 7.20 -10.48 17.79
N LYS A 84 7.54 -11.24 16.75
CA LYS A 84 6.70 -12.21 16.04
C LYS A 84 5.41 -11.58 15.52
N SER A 85 4.36 -12.38 15.31
CA SER A 85 3.04 -11.92 14.86
C SER A 85 2.26 -11.20 15.98
N SER A 86 2.79 -10.08 16.47
CA SER A 86 2.16 -9.25 17.49
C SER A 86 2.39 -7.76 17.23
N GLY A 87 1.52 -6.90 17.77
CA GLY A 87 1.64 -5.43 17.68
C GLY A 87 2.53 -4.79 18.75
N ARG A 88 3.56 -5.49 19.25
CA ARG A 88 4.37 -5.05 20.41
C ARG A 88 5.59 -4.21 20.03
N CYS A 89 5.68 -3.70 18.81
CA CYS A 89 6.85 -2.94 18.33
C CYS A 89 7.25 -1.81 19.29
N TRP A 90 6.28 -1.05 19.81
CA TRP A 90 6.51 0.03 20.75
C TRP A 90 7.18 -0.43 22.06
N LEU A 91 6.75 -1.57 22.60
CA LEU A 91 7.33 -2.17 23.80
C LEU A 91 8.75 -2.65 23.53
N PHE A 92 8.98 -3.31 22.40
CA PHE A 92 10.29 -3.79 22.00
C PHE A 92 11.28 -2.64 21.77
N THR A 93 10.86 -1.56 21.12
CA THR A 93 11.68 -0.35 20.96
C THR A 93 12.07 0.24 22.30
N GLY A 94 11.11 0.41 23.23
CA GLY A 94 11.40 0.94 24.57
C GLY A 94 12.37 0.06 25.37
N LEU A 95 12.13 -1.26 25.40
CA LEU A 95 12.99 -2.21 26.10
C LEU A 95 14.38 -2.35 25.45
N ASN A 96 14.50 -2.18 24.14
CA ASN A 96 15.77 -2.20 23.43
C ASN A 96 16.69 -1.04 23.84
N VAL A 97 16.12 0.14 24.13
CA VAL A 97 16.88 1.27 24.69
C VAL A 97 17.34 0.96 26.12
N LEU A 98 16.41 0.51 26.98
CA LEU A 98 16.72 0.24 28.40
C LEU A 98 17.74 -0.89 28.57
N ARG A 99 17.63 -1.95 27.77
CA ARG A 99 18.55 -3.10 27.88
C ARG A 99 19.97 -2.73 27.44
N ALA A 100 20.15 -1.82 26.48
CA ALA A 100 21.48 -1.39 26.06
C ALA A 100 22.25 -0.76 27.24
N ALA A 101 21.60 0.12 28.00
CA ALA A 101 22.18 0.71 29.21
C ALA A 101 22.45 -0.33 30.31
N ALA A 102 21.57 -1.32 30.48
CA ALA A 102 21.79 -2.40 31.45
C ALA A 102 22.96 -3.31 31.06
N ILE A 103 23.08 -3.67 29.78
CA ILE A 103 24.19 -4.48 29.24
C ILE A 103 25.53 -3.78 29.49
N ASP A 104 25.59 -2.47 29.22
CA ASP A 104 26.80 -1.67 29.46
C ASP A 104 27.15 -1.61 30.95
N LYS A 105 26.19 -1.24 31.80
CA LYS A 105 26.38 -1.07 33.24
C LYS A 105 26.81 -2.36 33.96
N TYR A 106 26.27 -3.50 33.57
CA TYR A 106 26.49 -4.78 34.24
C TYR A 106 27.40 -5.73 33.45
N ASN A 107 28.00 -5.27 32.35
CA ASN A 107 28.85 -6.05 31.45
C ASN A 107 28.23 -7.39 31.02
N LEU A 108 26.96 -7.36 30.58
CA LEU A 108 26.19 -8.54 30.18
C LEU A 108 26.33 -8.85 28.68
N GLY A 109 27.51 -8.57 28.12
CA GLY A 109 27.71 -8.45 26.68
C GLY A 109 28.21 -9.69 25.95
N ASP A 110 28.30 -10.83 26.64
CA ASP A 110 28.80 -12.10 26.14
C ASP A 110 27.70 -12.95 25.47
#